data_AF-A0A6J6HQ33-F1
#
_entry.id   AF-A0A6J6HQ33-F1
#
_cell.length_a   1.000
_cell.length_b   1.000
_cell.length_c   1.000
_cell.angle_alpha   90.00
_cell.angle_beta   90.00
_cell.angle_gamma   90.00
#
_symmetry.space_group_name_H-M   'P 1'
#
loop_
_entity.id
_entity.type
_entity.pdbx_description
1 polymer ?
#
loop_
_entity_poly.entity_id
_entity_poly.type
_entity_poly.pdbx_seq_one_letter_code
_entity_poly.pdbx_strand_id
1 'polypeptide(L)'
;MQSTTDVNQRILVWGALPDVYVASGRLPTGIFLHDGYLTGNWASRDHPLSERVIAAEPFRSRWNMFFEDVAAHPPVVVIDAARPDTDWAMYGPQSFPIGEWLDRCYNIDRVVDGLSVWRRDVAACPM
;
A
#
# COMPACT_ATOMS: atom_id res chain seq x y z
N MET A 1 -18.88 14.64 3.73
CA MET A 1 -17.80 15.61 4.01
C MET A 1 -16.51 15.08 3.42
N GLN A 2 -15.77 15.85 2.63
CA GLN A 2 -14.41 15.46 2.24
C GLN A 2 -13.50 15.64 3.46
N SER A 3 -13.05 14.53 4.05
CA SER A 3 -11.98 14.55 5.06
C SER A 3 -10.64 14.70 4.36
N THR A 4 -9.97 15.83 4.55
CA THR A 4 -8.62 16.11 4.04
C THR A 4 -7.58 15.68 5.06
N THR A 5 -6.40 15.27 4.60
CA THR A 5 -5.26 14.96 5.47
C THR A 5 -4.49 16.23 5.87
N ASP A 6 -3.82 16.23 7.01
CA ASP A 6 -2.91 17.29 7.48
C ASP A 6 -1.51 17.14 6.86
N VAL A 7 -0.73 18.24 6.77
CA VAL A 7 0.62 18.25 6.16
C VAL A 7 1.58 17.27 6.83
N ASN A 8 1.41 17.03 8.14
CA ASN A 8 2.24 16.11 8.88
C ASN A 8 1.73 14.66 8.84
N GLN A 9 0.55 14.42 8.28
CA GLN A 9 0.02 13.08 8.13
C GLN A 9 0.64 12.39 6.91
N ARG A 10 1.14 11.17 7.15
CA ARG A 10 1.75 10.34 6.13
C ARG A 10 0.69 9.56 5.35
N ILE A 11 1.00 9.29 4.09
CA ILE A 11 0.17 8.45 3.22
C ILE A 11 1.01 7.28 2.69
N LEU A 12 0.34 6.25 2.21
CA LEU A 12 0.95 5.16 1.46
C LEU A 12 0.28 5.05 0.10
N VAL A 13 1.09 5.00 -0.96
CA VAL A 13 0.63 4.72 -2.32
C VAL A 13 1.10 3.31 -2.68
N TRP A 14 0.17 2.40 -2.90
CA TRP A 14 0.43 1.02 -3.26
C TRP A 14 0.47 0.86 -4.78
N GLY A 15 1.67 0.81 -5.36
CA GLY A 15 1.87 0.65 -6.80
C GLY A 15 3.04 1.49 -7.30
N ALA A 16 3.00 1.88 -8.57
CA ALA A 16 4.10 2.55 -9.28
C ALA A 16 3.88 4.07 -9.49
N LEU A 17 3.24 4.77 -8.54
CA LEU A 17 2.89 6.19 -8.66
C LEU A 17 3.47 7.08 -7.54
N PRO A 18 4.81 7.23 -7.45
CA PRO A 18 5.43 8.07 -6.42
C PRO A 18 5.21 9.58 -6.63
N ASP A 19 4.82 9.99 -7.83
CA ASP A 19 4.45 11.37 -8.18
C ASP A 19 3.24 11.89 -7.38
N VAL A 20 2.38 10.99 -6.91
CA VAL A 20 1.26 11.33 -5.99
C VAL A 20 1.78 12.00 -4.71
N TYR A 21 2.92 11.58 -4.16
CA TYR A 21 3.49 12.23 -2.96
C TYR A 21 3.88 13.68 -3.23
N VAL A 22 4.49 13.94 -4.39
CA VAL A 22 4.92 15.28 -4.81
C VAL A 22 3.72 16.17 -5.08
N ALA A 23 2.77 15.70 -5.89
CA ALA A 23 1.57 16.44 -6.26
C ALA A 23 0.68 16.77 -5.06
N SER A 24 0.63 15.87 -4.06
CA SER A 24 -0.18 16.07 -2.86
C SER A 24 0.54 16.80 -1.73
N GLY A 25 1.86 17.01 -1.84
CA GLY A 25 2.68 17.57 -0.76
C GLY A 25 2.65 16.72 0.51
N ARG A 26 2.52 15.40 0.38
CA ARG A 26 2.44 14.46 1.52
C ARG A 26 3.69 13.62 1.66
N LEU A 27 4.03 13.32 2.91
CA LEU A 27 5.14 12.43 3.23
C LEU A 27 4.73 10.97 3.07
N PRO A 28 5.63 10.12 2.55
CA PRO A 28 5.41 8.67 2.54
C PRO A 28 5.45 8.11 3.96
N THR A 29 4.76 6.99 4.17
CA THR A 29 4.83 6.25 5.44
C THR A 29 6.23 5.72 5.75
N GLY A 30 6.99 5.32 4.74
CA GLY A 30 8.30 4.70 4.94
C GLY A 30 9.19 4.82 3.72
N ILE A 31 10.17 3.93 3.62
CA ILE A 31 11.15 3.91 2.52
C ILE A 31 10.59 3.28 1.23
N PHE A 32 9.46 2.59 1.32
CA PHE A 32 8.82 1.88 0.20
C PHE A 32 7.92 2.83 -0.60
N LEU A 33 8.51 3.49 -1.60
CA LEU A 33 7.80 4.39 -2.51
C LEU A 33 7.11 3.66 -3.68
N HIS A 34 7.37 2.37 -3.84
CA HIS A 34 6.79 1.51 -4.88
C HIS A 34 6.70 0.06 -4.37
N ASP A 35 5.61 -0.63 -4.72
CA ASP A 35 5.33 -2.03 -4.35
C ASP A 35 6.31 -3.06 -4.95
N GLY A 36 6.97 -2.78 -6.08
CA GLY A 36 7.74 -3.76 -6.86
C GLY A 36 8.88 -4.46 -6.11
N TYR A 37 9.47 -3.80 -5.11
CA TYR A 37 10.49 -4.43 -4.26
C TYR A 37 9.89 -5.53 -3.36
N LEU A 38 8.63 -5.36 -2.94
CA LEU A 38 7.87 -6.31 -2.14
C LEU A 38 7.19 -7.39 -2.99
N THR A 39 6.63 -6.97 -4.13
CA THR A 39 5.74 -7.80 -4.96
C THR A 39 6.46 -8.48 -6.11
N GLY A 40 7.71 -8.07 -6.41
CA GLY A 40 8.45 -8.57 -7.55
C GLY A 40 7.90 -8.11 -8.90
N ASN A 41 7.04 -7.08 -8.92
CA ASN A 41 6.35 -6.59 -10.11
C ASN A 41 7.29 -6.28 -11.29
N TRP A 42 8.48 -5.74 -11.02
CA TRP A 42 9.46 -5.38 -12.06
C TRP A 42 10.02 -6.56 -12.88
N ALA A 43 9.74 -7.80 -12.49
CA ALA A 43 10.23 -8.96 -13.22
C ALA A 43 9.31 -9.41 -14.37
N SER A 44 8.31 -8.61 -14.77
CA SER A 44 7.39 -8.91 -15.89
C SER A 44 6.77 -10.30 -15.76
N ARG A 45 6.20 -10.60 -14.58
CA ARG A 45 5.64 -11.93 -14.29
C ARG A 45 4.19 -12.01 -14.76
N ASP A 46 3.80 -13.18 -15.27
CA ASP A 46 2.41 -13.46 -15.65
C ASP A 46 1.47 -13.63 -14.44
N HIS A 47 2.02 -13.83 -13.23
CA HIS A 47 1.27 -13.97 -11.99
C HIS A 47 2.00 -13.30 -10.81
N PRO A 48 1.27 -12.86 -9.75
CA PRO A 48 1.89 -12.36 -8.53
C PRO A 48 2.69 -13.46 -7.84
N LEU A 49 3.60 -13.08 -6.93
CA LEU A 49 4.35 -14.06 -6.15
C LEU A 49 3.40 -14.92 -5.32
N SER A 50 3.63 -16.23 -5.29
CA SER A 50 2.89 -17.11 -4.39
C SER A 50 3.26 -16.84 -2.93
N GLU A 51 2.35 -17.17 -2.02
CA GLU A 51 2.58 -17.08 -0.57
C GLU A 51 3.87 -17.79 -0.14
N ARG A 52 4.17 -18.95 -0.73
CA ARG A 52 5.40 -19.70 -0.45
C ARG A 52 6.65 -18.89 -0.80
N VAL A 53 6.64 -18.13 -1.89
CA VAL A 53 7.77 -17.27 -2.28
C VAL A 53 7.86 -16.05 -1.37
N ILE A 54 6.73 -15.46 -1.02
CA ILE A 54 6.65 -14.32 -0.10
C ILE A 54 7.19 -14.70 1.30
N ALA A 55 6.89 -15.92 1.78
CA ALA A 55 7.35 -16.42 3.07
C ALA A 55 8.83 -16.84 3.10
N ALA A 56 9.52 -16.85 1.96
CA ALA A 56 10.93 -17.20 1.85
C ALA A 56 11.82 -15.95 1.70
N GLU A 57 13.11 -16.08 2.02
CA GLU A 57 14.07 -15.01 1.73
C GLU A 57 14.28 -14.86 0.20
N PRO A 58 14.50 -13.63 -0.30
CA PRO A 58 14.60 -12.39 0.46
C PRO A 58 13.25 -11.68 0.71
N PHE A 59 12.12 -12.20 0.21
CA PHE A 59 10.85 -11.48 0.28
C PHE A 59 10.33 -11.34 1.71
N ARG A 60 10.51 -12.35 2.55
CA ARG A 60 10.13 -12.30 3.96
C ARG A 60 10.75 -11.11 4.69
N SER A 61 12.06 -10.90 4.56
CA SER A 61 12.73 -9.76 5.20
C SER A 61 12.25 -8.41 4.65
N ARG A 62 11.91 -8.33 3.35
CA ARG A 62 11.33 -7.11 2.76
C ARG A 62 9.96 -6.78 3.33
N TRP A 63 9.10 -7.78 3.46
CA TRP A 63 7.78 -7.62 4.07
C TRP A 63 7.86 -7.26 5.55
N ASN A 64 8.80 -7.84 6.30
CA ASN A 64 9.05 -7.44 7.69
C ASN A 64 9.45 -5.97 7.79
N MET A 65 10.41 -5.51 6.98
CA MET A 65 10.81 -4.09 6.94
C MET A 65 9.64 -3.17 6.57
N PHE A 66 8.79 -3.57 5.62
CA PHE A 66 7.60 -2.80 5.28
C PHE A 66 6.65 -2.69 6.48
N PHE A 67 6.37 -3.79 7.17
CA PHE A 67 5.48 -3.77 8.33
C PHE A 67 6.06 -3.01 9.53
N GLU A 68 7.39 -3.01 9.70
CA GLU A 68 8.08 -2.16 10.68
C GLU A 68 7.88 -0.67 10.36
N ASP A 69 8.05 -0.27 9.09
CA ASP A 69 7.82 1.11 8.64
C ASP A 69 6.37 1.57 8.87
N VAL A 70 5.38 0.78 8.45
CA VAL A 70 3.96 1.15 8.63
C VAL A 70 3.52 1.11 10.10
N ALA A 71 4.20 0.34 10.96
CA ALA A 71 3.95 0.34 12.39
C ALA A 71 4.54 1.58 13.06
N ALA A 72 5.76 1.99 12.69
CA ALA A 72 6.41 3.18 13.22
C ALA A 72 5.75 4.48 12.73
N HIS A 73 5.20 4.48 11.51
CA HIS A 73 4.69 5.67 10.84
C HIS A 73 3.36 5.39 10.11
N PRO A 74 2.29 5.06 10.85
CA PRO A 74 1.04 4.59 10.28
C PRO A 74 0.44 5.60 9.29
N PRO A 75 0.13 5.20 8.04
CA PRO A 75 -0.47 6.09 7.07
C PRO A 75 -1.91 6.39 7.49
N VAL A 76 -2.33 7.66 7.35
CA VAL A 76 -3.74 8.01 7.54
C VAL A 76 -4.61 7.50 6.39
N VAL A 77 -4.03 7.41 5.19
CA VAL A 77 -4.67 6.83 4.01
C VAL A 77 -3.72 5.95 3.21
N VAL A 78 -4.27 4.87 2.66
CA VAL A 78 -3.60 4.01 1.68
C VAL A 78 -4.34 4.15 0.36
N ILE A 79 -3.60 4.39 -0.72
CA ILE A 79 -4.13 4.64 -2.06
C ILE A 79 -3.72 3.47 -2.95
N ASP A 80 -4.69 2.77 -3.51
CA ASP A 80 -4.42 1.78 -4.56
C ASP A 80 -4.00 2.49 -5.85
N ALA A 81 -2.90 2.03 -6.45
CA ALA A 81 -2.41 2.45 -7.75
C ALA A 81 -2.22 1.27 -8.72
N ALA A 82 -2.71 0.07 -8.38
CA ALA A 82 -2.75 -1.10 -9.26
C ALA A 82 -3.87 -0.95 -10.30
N ARG A 83 -3.63 -0.10 -11.31
CA ARG A 83 -4.65 0.37 -12.26
C ARG A 83 -5.42 -0.79 -12.91
N PRO A 84 -6.77 -0.77 -12.87
CA PRO A 84 -7.60 -1.70 -13.62
C PRO A 84 -7.27 -1.70 -15.12
N ASP A 85 -7.55 -2.81 -15.79
CA ASP A 85 -7.36 -2.98 -17.24
C ASP A 85 -5.90 -2.84 -17.73
N THR A 86 -4.94 -2.99 -16.83
CA THR A 86 -3.51 -3.06 -17.15
C THR A 86 -2.90 -4.34 -16.57
N ASP A 87 -1.70 -4.70 -17.03
CA ASP A 87 -0.92 -5.80 -16.43
C ASP A 87 -0.58 -5.55 -14.95
N TRP A 88 -0.80 -4.33 -14.44
CA TRP A 88 -0.59 -3.97 -13.05
C TRP A 88 -1.79 -4.31 -12.16
N ALA A 89 -2.97 -4.60 -12.71
CA ALA A 89 -4.20 -4.85 -11.94
C ALA A 89 -4.07 -6.07 -11.00
N MET A 90 -3.32 -7.09 -11.41
CA MET A 90 -2.99 -8.28 -10.62
C MET A 90 -2.11 -7.99 -9.39
N TYR A 91 -1.54 -6.78 -9.30
CA TYR A 91 -0.68 -6.37 -8.19
C TYR A 91 -1.41 -5.55 -7.12
N GLY A 92 -2.75 -5.59 -7.11
CA GLY A 92 -3.55 -4.92 -6.08
C GLY A 92 -3.22 -5.38 -4.66
N PRO A 93 -3.52 -4.57 -3.62
CA PRO A 93 -3.15 -4.85 -2.23
C PRO A 93 -3.62 -6.22 -1.72
N GLN A 94 -4.80 -6.65 -2.17
CA GLN A 94 -5.45 -7.91 -1.76
C GLN A 94 -4.73 -9.17 -2.29
N SER A 95 -3.78 -9.03 -3.22
CA SER A 95 -2.95 -10.15 -3.68
C SER A 95 -1.72 -10.38 -2.78
N PHE A 96 -1.55 -9.61 -1.71
CA PHE A 96 -0.35 -9.58 -0.88
C PHE A 96 -0.67 -9.42 0.61
N PRO A 97 0.30 -9.64 1.53
CA PRO A 97 0.10 -9.50 2.97
C PRO A 97 -0.49 -8.16 3.45
N ILE A 98 -0.32 -7.08 2.67
CA ILE A 98 -0.92 -5.78 2.99
C ILE A 98 -2.46 -5.83 2.97
N GLY A 99 -3.09 -6.73 2.18
CA GLY A 99 -4.54 -6.88 2.13
C GLY A 99 -5.16 -7.19 3.50
N GLU A 100 -4.62 -8.21 4.18
CA GLU A 100 -5.08 -8.59 5.53
C GLU A 100 -4.87 -7.46 6.57
N TRP A 101 -3.83 -6.65 6.39
CA TRP A 101 -3.57 -5.50 7.24
C TRP A 101 -4.58 -4.36 6.99
N LEU A 102 -4.92 -4.10 5.73
CA LEU A 102 -5.96 -3.13 5.36
C LEU A 102 -7.32 -3.54 5.92
N ASP A 103 -7.72 -4.80 5.74
CA ASP A 103 -9.01 -5.31 6.21
C ASP A 103 -9.16 -5.21 7.74
N ARG A 104 -8.05 -5.25 8.48
CA ARG A 104 -8.03 -5.17 9.94
C ARG A 104 -8.02 -3.74 10.48
N CYS A 105 -7.26 -2.85 9.83
CA CYS A 105 -6.90 -1.54 10.38
C CYS A 105 -7.48 -0.36 9.62
N TYR A 106 -8.15 -0.58 8.49
CA TYR A 106 -8.62 0.46 7.60
C TYR A 106 -10.03 0.19 7.08
N ASN A 107 -10.75 1.26 6.80
CA ASN A 107 -12.03 1.22 6.11
C ASN A 107 -11.89 1.83 4.71
N ILE A 108 -12.65 1.35 3.74
CA ILE A 108 -12.74 2.02 2.42
C ILE A 108 -13.36 3.40 2.64
N ASP A 109 -12.60 4.44 2.35
CA ASP A 109 -13.03 5.85 2.44
C ASP A 109 -13.73 6.28 1.16
N ARG A 110 -13.21 5.84 0.01
CA ARG A 110 -13.76 6.09 -1.34
C ARG A 110 -13.13 5.19 -2.40
N VAL A 111 -13.74 5.19 -3.58
CA VAL A 111 -13.19 4.59 -4.80
C VAL A 111 -13.06 5.68 -5.86
N VAL A 112 -11.89 5.79 -6.49
CA VAL A 112 -11.58 6.78 -7.54
C VAL A 112 -11.11 6.01 -8.76
N ASP A 113 -11.79 6.14 -9.90
CA ASP A 113 -11.45 5.42 -11.15
C ASP A 113 -11.29 3.90 -10.97
N GLY A 114 -12.11 3.30 -10.10
CA GLY A 114 -12.05 1.87 -9.76
C GLY A 114 -10.96 1.48 -8.75
N LEU A 115 -10.13 2.42 -8.32
CA LEU A 115 -9.07 2.22 -7.33
C LEU A 115 -9.55 2.60 -5.93
N SER A 116 -9.28 1.75 -4.96
CA SER A 116 -9.70 1.98 -3.56
C SER A 116 -8.77 2.95 -2.85
N VAL A 117 -9.36 3.80 -2.03
CA VAL A 117 -8.65 4.62 -1.05
C VAL A 117 -9.15 4.20 0.33
N TRP A 118 -8.25 3.67 1.13
CA TRP A 118 -8.52 3.27 2.50
C TRP A 118 -8.13 4.37 3.48
N ARG A 119 -8.88 4.52 4.57
CA ARG A 119 -8.57 5.41 5.69
C ARG A 119 -8.45 4.61 6.98
N ARG A 120 -7.46 4.97 7.79
CA ARG A 120 -7.17 4.25 9.02
C ARG A 120 -8.35 4.31 9.99
N ASP A 121 -8.70 3.16 10.54
CA ASP A 121 -9.60 3.02 11.67
C ASP A 121 -8.80 3.13 12.97
N VAL A 122 -8.84 4.30 13.60
CA VAL A 122 -8.11 4.56 14.85
C VAL A 122 -8.70 3.82 16.05
N ALA A 123 -9.94 3.34 15.96
CA ALA A 123 -10.53 2.52 17.01
C ALA A 123 -10.06 1.07 16.90
N ALA A 124 -9.94 0.54 15.68
CA ALA A 124 -9.42 -0.81 15.45
C ALA A 124 -7.89 -0.90 15.63
N CYS A 125 -7.16 0.11 15.15
CA CYS A 125 -5.69 0.14 15.20
C CYS A 125 -5.19 1.50 15.72
N PRO A 126 -5.18 1.69 17.05
CA PRO A 126 -4.67 2.92 17.68
C PRO A 126 -3.18 3.15 17.36
N MET A 127 -2.75 4.40 17.52
CA MET A 127 -1.33 4.80 17.40
C MET A 127 -0.53 4.41 18.62
#